data_AF-A0A7W7NSD3-F1
#
_entry.id   AF-A0A7W7NSD3-F1
#
_cell.length_a   1.000
_cell.length_b   1.000
_cell.length_c   1.000
_cell.angle_alpha   90.00
_cell.angle_beta   90.00
_cell.angle_gamma   90.00
#
_symmetry.space_group_name_H-M   'P 1'
#
loop_
_entity.id
_entity.type
_entity.pdbx_description
1 polymer ?
#
loop_
_entity_poly.entity_id
_entity_poly.type
_entity_poly.pdbx_seq_one_letter_code
_entity_poly.pdbx_strand_id
1 'polypeptide(L)'
;MTPADPGDSAATAAQVEIFIDRFASEIADRVRVARTVLRSRLPGATELVYDNYNALAIGYGPGEKTSEAVFSLAIYPRNVLLYFLPGVGLPDPEGLLQGEGKVGRYVCLKDVALLDEPAIIALIDAALDRAKRPLPPEGGRTIVKSISARQRPRRPGEAA
;
A
#
# COMPACT_ATOMS: atom_id res chain seq x y z
N MET A 1 -3.90 21.56 -1.80
CA MET A 1 -2.91 20.76 -2.54
C MET A 1 -3.66 19.95 -3.57
N THR A 2 -3.32 20.09 -4.85
CA THR A 2 -3.90 19.34 -5.96
C THR A 2 -3.02 18.15 -6.32
N PRO A 3 -3.59 17.05 -6.86
CA PRO A 3 -2.80 15.96 -7.40
C PRO A 3 -1.79 16.47 -8.44
N ALA A 4 -0.57 15.94 -8.38
CA ALA A 4 0.45 16.16 -9.39
C ALA A 4 0.02 15.55 -10.73
N ASP A 5 0.56 16.08 -11.82
CA ASP A 5 0.37 15.50 -13.14
C ASP A 5 0.98 14.08 -13.17
N PRO A 6 0.20 13.03 -13.49
CA PRO A 6 0.73 11.67 -13.61
C PRO A 6 1.78 11.50 -14.72
N GLY A 7 1.87 12.45 -15.66
CA GLY A 7 2.96 12.51 -16.65
C GLY A 7 4.29 12.99 -16.06
N ASP A 8 4.25 13.74 -14.96
CA ASP A 8 5.43 14.20 -14.22
C ASP A 8 5.73 13.25 -13.06
N SER A 9 6.57 12.25 -13.34
CA SER A 9 6.97 11.26 -12.36
C SER A 9 7.76 11.86 -11.19
N ALA A 10 8.51 12.94 -11.41
CA ALA A 10 9.29 13.59 -10.36
C ALA A 10 8.38 14.38 -9.41
N ALA A 11 7.45 15.16 -9.95
CA ALA A 11 6.45 15.88 -9.15
C ALA A 11 5.55 14.91 -8.37
N THR A 12 5.16 13.79 -9.00
CA THR A 12 4.36 12.76 -8.33
C THR A 12 5.14 12.09 -7.20
N ALA A 13 6.41 11.75 -7.42
CA ALA A 13 7.26 11.16 -6.37
C ALA A 13 7.45 12.12 -5.18
N ALA A 14 7.76 13.40 -5.44
CA ALA A 14 7.89 14.42 -4.40
C ALA A 14 6.57 14.61 -3.63
N GLN A 15 5.43 14.57 -4.31
CA GLN A 15 4.12 14.67 -3.69
C GLN A 15 3.83 13.49 -2.75
N VAL A 16 4.24 12.28 -3.11
CA VAL A 16 4.10 11.11 -2.24
C VAL A 16 4.99 11.23 -1.00
N GLU A 17 6.24 11.68 -1.14
CA GLU A 17 7.11 11.91 0.03
C GLU A 17 6.52 12.94 0.99
N ILE A 18 5.91 14.02 0.49
CA ILE A 18 5.18 15.00 1.32
C ILE A 18 4.07 14.33 2.13
N PHE A 19 3.36 13.33 1.58
CA PHE A 19 2.33 12.61 2.32
C PHE A 19 2.94 11.72 3.41
N ILE A 20 4.05 11.06 3.10
CA ILE A 20 4.77 10.17 4.02
C ILE A 20 5.36 10.97 5.19
N ASP A 21 5.94 12.14 4.94
CA ASP A 21 6.56 13.00 5.97
C ASP A 21 5.57 13.57 7.00
N ARG A 22 4.27 13.51 6.71
CA ARG A 22 3.22 13.90 7.67
C ARG A 22 3.10 12.91 8.83
N PHE A 23 3.56 11.68 8.67
CA PHE A 23 3.53 10.66 9.72
C PHE A 23 4.70 10.85 10.70
N ALA A 24 4.76 10.01 11.74
CA ALA A 24 5.94 9.93 12.61
C ALA A 24 7.10 9.29 11.82
N SER A 25 8.35 9.63 12.15
CA SER A 25 9.54 9.13 11.44
C SER A 25 9.57 7.60 11.33
N GLU A 26 9.27 6.90 12.42
CA GLU A 26 9.19 5.43 12.44
C GLU A 26 8.19 4.87 11.41
N ILE A 27 7.01 5.49 11.28
CA ILE A 27 6.00 5.07 10.29
C ILE A 27 6.47 5.45 8.89
N ALA A 28 7.01 6.65 8.70
CA ALA A 28 7.51 7.11 7.41
C ALA A 28 8.61 6.18 6.87
N ASP A 29 9.55 5.79 7.71
CA ASP A 29 10.66 4.90 7.34
C ASP A 29 10.16 3.50 7.00
N ARG A 30 9.24 2.95 7.80
CA ARG A 30 8.58 1.67 7.47
C ARG A 30 7.87 1.73 6.11
N VAL A 31 7.18 2.83 5.81
CA VAL A 31 6.47 2.99 4.53
C VAL A 31 7.45 3.07 3.36
N ARG A 32 8.56 3.80 3.50
CA ARG A 32 9.60 3.89 2.45
C ARG A 32 10.20 2.53 2.13
N VAL A 33 10.57 1.76 3.16
CA VAL A 33 11.12 0.41 2.98
C VAL A 33 10.08 -0.51 2.37
N ALA A 34 8.86 -0.56 2.93
CA ALA A 34 7.79 -1.41 2.41
C ALA A 34 7.47 -1.10 0.94
N ARG A 35 7.40 0.18 0.58
CA ARG A 35 7.15 0.62 -0.80
C ARG A 35 8.30 0.24 -1.74
N THR A 36 9.54 0.33 -1.28
CA THR A 36 10.72 -0.10 -2.07
C THR A 36 10.69 -1.61 -2.33
N VAL A 37 10.42 -2.41 -1.30
CA VAL A 37 10.31 -3.88 -1.42
C VAL A 37 9.16 -4.26 -2.36
N LEU A 38 7.97 -3.67 -2.18
CA LEU A 38 6.80 -3.94 -3.03
C LEU A 38 7.05 -3.54 -4.49
N ARG A 39 7.68 -2.38 -4.76
CA ARG A 39 8.03 -1.99 -6.13
C ARG A 39 9.04 -2.92 -6.79
N SER A 40 9.96 -3.47 -6.01
CA SER A 40 10.96 -4.42 -6.51
C SER A 40 10.32 -5.78 -6.85
N ARG A 41 9.35 -6.22 -6.05
CA ARG A 41 8.58 -7.45 -6.28
C ARG A 41 7.51 -7.29 -7.35
N LEU A 42 6.98 -6.09 -7.55
CA LEU A 42 5.85 -5.78 -8.44
C LEU A 42 6.24 -4.72 -9.49
N PRO A 43 7.25 -4.97 -10.36
CA PRO A 43 7.82 -3.96 -11.26
C PRO A 43 6.84 -3.34 -12.26
N GLY A 44 5.77 -4.05 -12.63
CA GLY A 44 4.70 -3.51 -13.50
C GLY A 44 3.45 -3.02 -12.76
N ALA A 45 3.42 -3.05 -11.43
CA ALA A 45 2.27 -2.53 -10.70
C ALA A 45 2.19 -1.00 -10.79
N THR A 46 1.00 -0.51 -11.14
CA THR A 46 0.65 0.90 -10.97
C THR A 46 0.27 1.15 -9.52
N GLU A 47 0.92 2.14 -8.91
CA GLU A 47 0.62 2.63 -7.57
C GLU A 47 -0.44 3.73 -7.63
N LEU A 48 -1.59 3.48 -7.00
CA LEU A 48 -2.70 4.41 -6.91
C LEU A 48 -2.74 5.00 -5.50
N VAL A 49 -2.31 6.26 -5.36
CA VAL A 49 -2.15 6.94 -4.09
C VAL A 49 -3.39 7.77 -3.75
N TYR A 50 -3.92 7.57 -2.56
CA TYR A 50 -5.07 8.28 -2.01
C TYR A 50 -4.71 8.84 -0.64
N ASP A 51 -4.53 10.16 -0.54
CA ASP A 51 -4.34 10.86 0.74
C ASP A 51 -5.72 11.10 1.39
N ASN A 52 -6.35 10.02 1.84
CA ASN A 52 -7.73 9.99 2.35
C ASN A 52 -7.83 10.60 3.75
N TYR A 53 -9.06 10.91 4.19
CA TYR A 53 -9.30 11.48 5.53
C TYR A 53 -8.68 10.67 6.69
N ASN A 54 -8.78 9.33 6.66
CA ASN A 54 -8.35 8.47 7.77
C ASN A 54 -6.93 7.89 7.63
N ALA A 55 -6.49 7.62 6.40
CA ALA A 55 -5.23 6.93 6.10
C ALA A 55 -4.62 7.48 4.81
N LEU A 56 -3.32 7.32 4.62
CA LEU A 56 -2.73 7.36 3.29
C LEU A 56 -2.83 5.93 2.74
N ALA A 57 -3.41 5.76 1.55
CA ALA A 57 -3.55 4.44 0.94
C ALA A 57 -2.79 4.40 -0.40
N ILE A 58 -2.05 3.33 -0.63
CA ILE A 58 -1.32 3.07 -1.87
C ILE A 58 -1.78 1.72 -2.41
N GLY A 59 -2.67 1.74 -3.41
CA GLY A 59 -3.13 0.54 -4.09
C GLY A 59 -2.15 0.10 -5.17
N TYR A 60 -1.91 -1.20 -5.31
CA TYR A 60 -1.06 -1.78 -6.35
C TYR A 60 -1.93 -2.62 -7.29
N GLY A 61 -1.94 -2.30 -8.57
CA GLY A 61 -2.75 -3.01 -9.55
C GLY A 61 -2.17 -2.95 -10.97
N PRO A 62 -2.81 -3.62 -11.94
CA PRO A 62 -2.33 -3.71 -13.32
C PRO A 62 -2.61 -2.44 -14.15
N GLY A 63 -3.15 -1.39 -13.53
CA GLY A 63 -3.50 -0.14 -14.19
C GLY A 63 -4.19 0.84 -13.24
N GLU A 64 -4.97 1.76 -13.79
CA GLU A 64 -5.50 2.91 -13.05
C GLU A 64 -6.83 2.69 -12.32
N LYS A 65 -7.41 1.49 -12.48
CA LYS A 65 -8.70 1.13 -11.90
C LYS A 65 -8.50 0.56 -10.51
N THR A 66 -9.07 1.23 -9.50
CA THR A 66 -8.99 0.81 -8.09
C THR A 66 -9.57 -0.58 -7.86
N SER A 67 -10.61 -0.96 -8.58
CA SER A 67 -11.23 -2.29 -8.49
C SER A 67 -10.35 -3.42 -9.00
N GLU A 68 -9.25 -3.10 -9.70
CA GLU A 68 -8.24 -4.06 -10.17
C GLU A 68 -7.01 -4.12 -9.25
N ALA A 69 -6.97 -3.32 -8.16
CA ALA A 69 -5.89 -3.38 -7.20
C ALA A 69 -5.86 -4.75 -6.52
N VAL A 70 -4.68 -5.40 -6.54
CA VAL A 70 -4.40 -6.69 -5.91
C VAL A 70 -3.94 -6.50 -4.46
N PHE A 71 -3.19 -5.42 -4.22
CA PHE A 71 -2.71 -5.06 -2.89
C PHE A 71 -3.08 -3.63 -2.55
N SER A 72 -3.13 -3.31 -1.26
CA SER A 72 -3.23 -1.93 -0.78
C SER A 72 -2.43 -1.75 0.49
N LEU A 73 -1.44 -0.87 0.46
CA LEU A 73 -0.72 -0.44 1.65
C LEU A 73 -1.51 0.71 2.28
N ALA A 74 -2.10 0.48 3.46
CA ALA A 74 -2.82 1.49 4.22
C ALA A 74 -1.96 1.95 5.41
N ILE A 75 -1.62 3.23 5.41
CA ILE A 75 -0.77 3.88 6.39
C ILE A 75 -1.64 4.67 7.35
N TYR A 76 -1.58 4.26 8.62
CA TYR A 76 -2.22 4.91 9.76
C TYR A 76 -1.15 5.51 10.69
N PRO A 77 -1.53 6.40 11.63
CA PRO A 77 -0.58 7.05 12.54
C PRO A 77 0.27 6.11 13.39
N ARG A 78 -0.20 4.87 13.62
CA ARG A 78 0.47 3.87 14.47
C ARG A 78 0.75 2.54 13.75
N ASN A 79 0.14 2.30 12.59
CA ASN A 79 0.16 1.00 11.95
C ASN A 79 0.32 1.16 10.44
N VAL A 80 1.05 0.24 9.82
CA VAL A 80 1.11 0.07 8.38
C VAL A 80 0.51 -1.29 8.07
N LEU A 81 -0.53 -1.33 7.24
CA LEU A 81 -1.27 -2.55 6.93
C LEU A 81 -1.14 -2.86 5.44
N LEU A 82 -0.69 -4.07 5.10
CA LEU A 82 -0.72 -4.59 3.74
C LEU A 82 -1.99 -5.40 3.53
N TYR A 83 -2.93 -4.86 2.77
CA TYR A 83 -4.17 -5.53 2.38
C TYR A 83 -3.98 -6.35 1.11
N PHE A 84 -4.63 -7.51 1.09
CA PHE A 84 -4.77 -8.42 -0.06
C PHE A 84 -6.21 -8.33 -0.58
N LEU A 85 -6.37 -8.11 -1.88
CA LEU A 85 -7.64 -7.78 -2.53
C LEU A 85 -7.83 -8.63 -3.81
N PRO A 86 -8.63 -9.73 -3.77
CA PRO A 86 -9.26 -10.33 -2.58
C PRO A 86 -8.25 -11.14 -1.74
N GLY A 87 -8.40 -11.07 -0.42
CA GLY A 87 -7.56 -11.82 0.54
C GLY A 87 -8.25 -13.02 1.16
N VAL A 88 -9.58 -13.12 1.04
CA VAL A 88 -10.35 -14.25 1.58
C VAL A 88 -10.00 -15.54 0.81
N GLY A 89 -9.73 -16.61 1.57
CA GLY A 89 -9.40 -17.93 1.04
C GLY A 89 -7.96 -18.09 0.57
N LEU A 90 -7.09 -17.08 0.76
CA LEU A 90 -5.65 -17.25 0.53
C LEU A 90 -5.10 -18.38 1.43
N PRO A 91 -4.15 -19.19 0.94
CA PRO A 91 -3.53 -20.23 1.73
C PRO A 91 -2.62 -19.59 2.79
N ASP A 92 -3.11 -19.50 4.02
CA ASP A 92 -2.42 -18.90 5.15
C ASP A 92 -2.17 -19.94 6.26
N PRO A 93 -1.23 -20.88 6.06
CA PRO A 93 -0.97 -21.95 7.03
C PRO A 93 -0.45 -21.42 8.38
N GLU A 94 0.24 -20.27 8.34
CA GLU A 94 0.84 -19.62 9.52
C GLU A 94 -0.14 -18.67 10.24
N GLY A 95 -1.35 -18.45 9.70
CA GLY A 95 -2.37 -17.61 10.33
C GLY A 95 -1.99 -16.12 10.43
N LEU A 96 -1.23 -15.61 9.45
CA LEU A 96 -0.75 -14.21 9.42
C LEU A 96 -1.83 -13.22 9.02
N LEU A 97 -2.84 -13.66 8.27
CA LEU A 97 -3.89 -12.82 7.73
C LEU A 97 -4.89 -12.42 8.82
N GLN A 98 -5.07 -11.11 8.96
CA GLN A 98 -6.00 -10.48 9.88
C GLN A 98 -7.16 -9.81 9.15
N GLY A 99 -8.19 -9.49 9.93
CA GLY A 99 -9.38 -8.77 9.48
C GLY A 99 -10.56 -9.68 9.19
N GLU A 100 -11.75 -9.14 9.44
CA GLU A 100 -13.03 -9.86 9.29
C GLU A 100 -13.85 -9.33 8.10
N GLY A 101 -13.22 -8.53 7.23
CA GLY A 101 -13.86 -7.98 6.04
C GLY A 101 -14.38 -9.07 5.10
N LYS A 102 -15.39 -8.74 4.29
CA LYS A 102 -16.01 -9.70 3.36
C LYS A 102 -15.11 -10.15 2.20
N VAL A 103 -14.10 -9.34 1.86
CA VAL A 103 -13.28 -9.53 0.64
C VAL A 103 -11.79 -9.43 0.94
N GLY A 104 -11.38 -8.46 1.74
CA GLY A 104 -9.98 -8.22 2.08
C GLY A 104 -9.53 -8.96 3.34
N ARG A 105 -8.26 -9.34 3.33
CA ARG A 105 -7.47 -9.68 4.52
C ARG A 105 -6.23 -8.78 4.53
N TYR A 106 -5.60 -8.60 5.68
CA TYR A 106 -4.39 -7.80 5.78
C TYR A 106 -3.36 -8.41 6.70
N VAL A 107 -2.10 -8.05 6.49
CA VAL A 107 -1.02 -8.26 7.46
C VAL A 107 -0.64 -6.90 8.05
N CYS A 108 -0.51 -6.84 9.37
CA CYS A 108 0.01 -5.66 10.04
C CYS A 108 1.54 -5.68 9.99
N LEU A 109 2.14 -4.76 9.24
CA LEU A 109 3.59 -4.61 9.09
C LEU A 109 4.15 -3.88 10.31
N LYS A 110 4.26 -4.60 11.44
CA LYS A 110 4.96 -4.12 12.64
C LYS A 110 6.46 -3.98 12.39
N ASP A 111 6.99 -4.86 11.56
CA ASP A 111 8.34 -4.84 11.02
C ASP A 111 8.26 -5.01 9.50
N VAL A 112 9.11 -4.30 8.77
CA VAL A 112 9.23 -4.41 7.31
C VAL A 112 9.94 -5.68 6.88
N ALA A 113 10.76 -6.29 7.75
CA ALA A 113 11.39 -7.59 7.52
C ALA A 113 10.36 -8.70 7.24
N LEU A 114 9.13 -8.53 7.73
CA LEU A 114 8.00 -9.41 7.41
C LEU A 114 7.76 -9.55 5.90
N LEU A 115 8.07 -8.53 5.08
CA LEU A 115 7.89 -8.62 3.63
C LEU A 115 8.87 -9.57 2.94
N ASP A 116 9.93 -9.98 3.64
CA ASP A 116 10.91 -10.96 3.18
C ASP A 116 10.72 -12.34 3.80
N GLU A 117 9.74 -12.49 4.71
CA GLU A 117 9.39 -13.78 5.28
C GLU A 117 8.77 -14.70 4.21
N PRO A 118 9.22 -15.95 4.08
CA PRO A 118 8.72 -16.89 3.07
C PRO A 118 7.20 -17.04 3.08
N ALA A 119 6.58 -16.98 4.26
CA ALA A 119 5.13 -17.07 4.41
C ALA A 119 4.40 -15.87 3.77
N ILE A 120 4.93 -14.66 3.91
CA ILE A 120 4.33 -13.45 3.30
C ILE A 120 4.60 -13.40 1.81
N ILE A 121 5.78 -13.85 1.37
CA ILE A 121 6.09 -14.00 -0.05
C ILE A 121 5.08 -14.97 -0.69
N ALA A 122 4.84 -16.13 -0.09
CA ALA A 122 3.87 -17.10 -0.58
C ALA A 122 2.44 -16.52 -0.63
N LEU A 123 2.05 -15.68 0.33
CA LEU A 123 0.77 -14.97 0.31
C LEU A 123 0.68 -13.94 -0.82
N ILE A 124 1.77 -13.21 -1.09
CA ILE A 124 1.85 -12.27 -2.21
C ILE A 124 1.72 -13.02 -3.54
N ASP A 125 2.48 -14.10 -3.72
CA ASP A 125 2.45 -14.91 -4.95
C ASP A 125 1.06 -15.52 -5.16
N ALA A 126 0.46 -16.11 -4.12
CA ALA A 126 -0.89 -16.66 -4.20
C ALA A 126 -1.96 -15.60 -4.52
N ALA A 127 -1.78 -14.36 -4.08
CA ALA A 127 -2.67 -13.26 -4.42
C ALA A 127 -2.49 -12.78 -5.86
N LEU A 128 -1.25 -12.77 -6.38
CA LEU A 128 -0.96 -12.48 -7.77
C LEU A 128 -1.56 -13.53 -8.71
N ASP A 129 -1.43 -14.82 -8.38
CA ASP A 129 -2.01 -15.92 -9.16
C ASP A 129 -3.54 -15.84 -9.24
N ARG A 130 -4.18 -15.29 -8.20
CA ARG A 130 -5.63 -15.10 -8.12
C ARG A 130 -6.11 -13.77 -8.66
N ALA A 131 -5.21 -12.86 -9.02
CA ALA A 131 -5.58 -11.56 -9.54
C ALA A 131 -6.40 -11.74 -10.83
N LYS A 132 -7.54 -11.06 -10.92
CA LYS A 132 -8.41 -11.13 -12.11
C LYS A 132 -7.70 -10.75 -13.40
N ARG A 133 -6.72 -9.84 -13.27
CA ARG A 133 -5.87 -9.39 -14.36
C ARG A 133 -4.43 -9.44 -13.85
N PRO A 134 -3.52 -10.10 -14.57
CA PRO A 134 -2.12 -10.16 -14.18
C PRO A 134 -1.50 -8.77 -14.23
N LEU A 135 -0.51 -8.54 -13.36
CA LEU A 135 0.31 -7.34 -13.45
C LEU A 135 1.13 -7.37 -14.74
N PRO A 136 1.34 -6.22 -15.39
CA PRO A 136 2.37 -6.09 -16.41
C PRO A 136 3.75 -6.55 -15.89
N PRO A 137 4.65 -7.00 -16.76
CA PRO A 137 6.02 -7.35 -16.35
C PRO A 137 6.84 -6.14 -15.92
N GLU A 138 6.53 -4.94 -16.45
CA GLU A 138 7.26 -3.71 -16.20
C GLU A 138 6.37 -2.48 -16.47
N GLY A 139 6.92 -1.27 -16.34
CA GLY A 139 6.22 -0.02 -16.63
C GLY A 139 5.27 0.45 -15.53
N GLY A 140 5.44 -0.06 -14.31
CA GLY A 140 4.74 0.43 -13.13
C GLY A 140 5.00 1.93 -12.91
N ARG A 141 3.94 2.68 -12.59
CA ARG A 141 4.01 4.12 -12.33
C ARG A 141 3.19 4.50 -11.11
N THR A 142 3.49 5.64 -10.52
CA THR A 142 2.74 6.18 -9.40
C THR A 142 1.75 7.24 -9.89
N ILE A 143 0.52 7.21 -9.37
CA ILE A 143 -0.53 8.17 -9.69
C ILE A 143 -1.22 8.59 -8.40
N VAL A 144 -1.25 9.90 -8.12
CA VAL A 144 -2.06 10.44 -7.01
C VAL A 144 -3.48 10.63 -7.50
N LYS A 145 -4.39 9.78 -7.03
CA LYS A 145 -5.78 9.73 -7.48
C LYS A 145 -6.66 10.74 -6.73
N SER A 146 -6.39 10.94 -5.45
CA SER A 146 -7.12 11.95 -4.67
C SER A 146 -6.33 12.42 -3.46
N ILE A 147 -6.66 13.65 -3.04
CA ILE A 147 -6.16 14.28 -1.83
C ILE A 147 -7.37 14.81 -1.08
N SER A 148 -7.60 14.33 0.14
CA SER A 148 -8.70 14.82 0.95
C SER A 148 -8.41 16.23 1.45
N ALA A 149 -9.41 17.12 1.38
CA ALA A 149 -9.31 18.49 1.88
C ALA A 149 -9.16 18.57 3.42
N ARG A 150 -9.53 17.50 4.14
CA ARG A 150 -9.37 17.37 5.59
C ARG A 150 -8.75 16.02 5.90
N GLN A 151 -7.92 15.95 6.93
CA GLN A 151 -7.22 14.73 7.33
C GLN A 151 -7.23 14.61 8.84
N ARG A 152 -7.39 13.39 9.36
CA ARG A 152 -7.12 13.11 10.78
C ARG A 152 -5.63 13.33 11.07
N PRO A 153 -5.26 13.63 12.33
CA PRO A 153 -3.87 13.72 12.73
C PRO A 153 -3.10 12.47 12.29
N ARG A 154 -2.01 12.69 11.55
CA ARG A 154 -1.14 11.63 11.00
C ARG A 154 -0.08 11.16 11.98
N ARG A 155 0.10 11.90 13.06
CA ARG A 155 0.95 11.54 14.18
C ARG A 155 0.04 11.16 15.34
N PRO A 156 0.42 10.16 16.14
CA PRO A 156 -0.26 9.94 17.40
C PRO A 156 -0.20 11.24 18.21
N GLY A 157 -1.33 11.64 18.82
CA GLY A 157 -1.26 12.64 19.87
C GLY A 157 -0.31 12.13 20.95
N GLU A 158 0.53 13.02 21.49
CA GLU A 158 1.25 12.74 22.74
C GLU A 158 0.19 12.26 23.73
N ALA A 159 0.30 11.01 24.18
CA ALA A 159 -0.54 10.55 25.26
C ALA A 159 -0.08 11.36 26.48
N ALA A 160 -0.88 12.34 26.88
CA ALA A 160 -0.74 12.99 28.17
C ALA A 160 -0.87 11.97 29.30
#